data_AF-A0A8J2Z511-F1
#
_entry.id   AF-A0A8J2Z511-F1
#
_cell.length_a   1.000
_cell.length_b   1.000
_cell.length_c   1.000
_cell.angle_alpha   90.00
_cell.angle_beta   90.00
_cell.angle_gamma   90.00
#
_symmetry.space_group_name_H-M   'P 1'
#
loop_
_entity.id
_entity.type
_entity.pdbx_description
1 polymer ?
#
loop_
_entity_poly.entity_id
_entity_poly.type
_entity_poly.pdbx_seq_one_letter_code
_entity_poly.pdbx_strand_id
1 'polypeptide(L)' 'MNYLTKHLNDINEGYFQHAKEALYCGVLMIAAGIFCSIHAILPFLFEKTASSILNKLQQRFKKRLGSKCD' A
#
# COMPACT_ATOMS: atom_id res chain seq x y z
N MET A 1 22.76 13.78 6.63
CA MET A 1 21.34 13.82 7.06
C MET A 1 20.80 12.39 7.18
N ASN A 2 20.07 12.07 8.25
CA ASN A 2 19.39 10.78 8.38
C ASN A 2 18.10 10.78 7.53
N TYR A 3 18.12 10.11 6.38
CA TYR A 3 16.97 9.98 5.48
C TYR A 3 15.74 9.38 6.17
N LEU A 4 15.97 8.45 7.11
CA LEU A 4 14.91 7.80 7.88
C LEU A 4 14.11 8.80 8.71
N THR A 5 14.81 9.65 9.46
CA THR A 5 14.19 10.65 10.33
C THR A 5 13.50 11.74 9.52
N LYS A 6 14.09 12.13 8.38
CA LYS A 6 13.47 13.07 7.44
C LYS A 6 12.14 12.53 6.91
N HIS A 7 12.14 11.27 6.45
CA HIS A 7 10.93 10.63 5.91
C HIS A 7 9.83 10.47 6.95
N LEU A 8 10.16 10.07 8.19
CA LEU A 8 9.20 9.96 9.29
C LEU A 8 8.60 11.32 9.68
N ASN A 9 9.43 12.37 9.71
CA ASN A 9 8.99 13.74 9.97
C ASN A 9 8.11 14.30 8.85
N ASP A 10 8.44 14.02 7.58
CA ASP A 10 7.66 14.47 6.42
C ASP A 10 6.22 13.95 6.42
N ILE A 11 5.95 12.86 7.12
CA ILE A 11 4.63 12.23 7.23
C ILE A 11 4.05 12.26 8.66
N ASN A 12 4.74 12.89 9.61
CA ASN A 12 4.36 12.95 11.03
C ASN A 12 4.01 11.58 11.64
N GLU A 13 4.74 10.51 11.29
CA GLU A 13 4.50 9.16 11.84
C GLU A 13 5.70 8.67 12.66
N GLY A 14 5.44 7.97 13.77
CA GLY A 14 6.46 7.23 14.49
C GLY A 14 6.94 6.00 13.69
N TYR A 15 8.17 5.53 13.96
CA TYR A 15 8.78 4.39 13.24
C TYR A 15 7.88 3.15 13.20
N PHE A 16 7.32 2.75 14.34
CA PHE A 16 6.47 1.55 14.44
C PHE A 16 5.12 1.72 13.72
N GLN A 17 4.55 2.92 13.75
CA GLN A 17 3.31 3.21 13.03
C GLN A 17 3.55 3.14 11.52
N HIS A 18 4.64 3.75 11.06
CA HIS A 18 5.02 3.71 9.65
C HIS A 18 5.34 2.28 9.18
N ALA A 19 6.14 1.54 9.96
CA ALA A 19 6.53 0.17 9.64
C ALA A 19 5.32 -0.77 9.58
N LYS A 20 4.37 -0.66 10.53
CA LYS A 20 3.15 -1.47 10.52
C LYS A 20 2.30 -1.22 9.28
N GLU A 21 2.12 0.04 8.89
CA GLU A 21 1.39 0.32 7.66
C GLU A 21 2.14 -0.17 6.43
N ALA A 22 3.43 0.16 6.32
CA ALA A 22 4.25 -0.24 5.17
C ALA A 22 4.18 -1.76 4.97
N LEU A 23 4.24 -2.52 6.06
CA LEU A 23 4.12 -3.97 6.06
C LEU A 23 2.69 -4.43 5.68
N TYR A 24 1.64 -3.78 6.20
CA TYR A 24 0.26 -4.07 5.80
C TYR A 24 0.03 -3.85 4.30
N CYS A 25 0.49 -2.72 3.77
CA CYS A 25 0.42 -2.41 2.35
C CYS A 25 1.25 -3.41 1.53
N GLY A 26 2.46 -3.76 1.97
CA GLY A 26 3.31 -4.74 1.31
C GLY A 26 2.67 -6.12 1.20
N VAL A 27 2.05 -6.63 2.28
CA VAL A 27 1.33 -7.91 2.26
C VAL A 27 0.17 -7.88 1.27
N LEU A 28 -0.60 -6.78 1.22
CA LEU A 28 -1.68 -6.63 0.24
C LEU A 28 -1.17 -6.56 -1.21
N MET A 29 -0.02 -5.93 -1.45
CA MET A 29 0.60 -5.89 -2.78
C MET A 29 1.04 -7.29 -3.24
N ILE A 30 1.65 -8.07 -2.36
CA ILE A 30 2.03 -9.46 -2.64
C ILE A 30 0.78 -10.29 -2.98
N ALA A 31 -0.27 -10.18 -2.16
CA ALA A 31 -1.53 -10.88 -2.41
C ALA A 31 -2.17 -10.48 -3.74
N ALA A 32 -2.21 -9.18 -4.06
CA ALA A 32 -2.70 -8.69 -5.35
C ALA A 32 -1.87 -9.25 -6.53
N GLY A 33 -0.55 -9.32 -6.38
CA GLY A 33 0.35 -9.92 -7.37
C GLY A 33 0.08 -11.41 -7.61
N ILE A 34 -0.19 -12.17 -6.53
CA ILE A 34 -0.59 -13.57 -6.63
C ILE A 34 -1.93 -13.69 -7.37
N PHE A 35 -2.93 -12.89 -7.01
CA PHE A 35 -4.23 -12.90 -7.69
C PHE A 35 -4.12 -12.53 -9.17
N CYS A 36 -3.32 -11.51 -9.53
CA CYS A 36 -3.04 -11.16 -10.92
C CYS A 36 -2.36 -12.30 -11.67
N SER A 37 -1.41 -13.00 -11.03
CA SER A 37 -0.70 -14.13 -11.64
C SER A 37 -1.65 -15.29 -11.93
N ILE A 38 -2.54 -15.60 -11.00
CA ILE A 38 -3.58 -16.61 -11.21
C ILE A 38 -4.55 -16.15 -12.31
N HIS A 39 -5.00 -14.90 -12.28
CA HIS A 39 -5.88 -14.32 -13.29
C HIS A 39 -5.25 -14.34 -14.70
N ALA A 40 -3.94 -14.13 -14.82
CA ALA A 40 -3.23 -14.21 -16.09
C ALA A 40 -3.29 -15.62 -16.73
N ILE A 41 -3.38 -16.67 -15.90
CA ILE A 41 -3.54 -18.06 -16.36
C ILE A 41 -5.04 -18.40 -16.53
N LEU A 42 -5.87 -17.92 -15.60
CA LEU A 42 -7.31 -18.18 -15.53
C LEU A 42 -8.07 -16.85 -15.53
N PRO A 43 -8.33 -16.25 -16.71
CA PRO A 43 -8.87 -14.88 -16.83
C PRO A 43 -10.28 -14.70 -16.27
N PHE A 44 -10.98 -15.78 -15.92
CA PHE A 44 -12.29 -15.72 -15.27
C PHE A 44 -12.20 -15.70 -13.74
N LEU A 45 -11.05 -15.97 -13.14
CA LEU A 45 -10.87 -16.01 -11.68
C LEU A 45 -10.31 -14.68 -11.18
N PHE A 46 -10.82 -14.17 -10.05
CA PHE A 46 -10.33 -12.94 -9.39
C PHE A 46 -10.40 -11.64 -10.20
N GLU A 47 -11.27 -11.55 -11.21
CA GLU A 47 -11.43 -10.39 -12.11
C GLU A 47 -11.48 -9.03 -11.37
N LYS A 48 -12.19 -8.98 -10.24
CA LYS A 48 -12.34 -7.76 -9.43
C LYS A 48 -11.47 -7.72 -8.17
N THR A 49 -10.88 -8.85 -7.77
CA THR A 49 -10.19 -8.99 -6.49
C THR A 49 -8.88 -8.21 -6.47
N ALA A 50 -8.05 -8.40 -7.50
CA ALA A 50 -6.79 -7.67 -7.61
C ALA A 50 -7.02 -6.16 -7.72
N SER A 51 -7.95 -5.74 -8.58
CA SER A 51 -8.33 -4.34 -8.78
C SER A 51 -8.89 -3.70 -7.50
N SER A 52 -9.70 -4.42 -6.72
CA SER A 52 -10.23 -3.94 -5.44
C SER A 52 -9.12 -3.72 -4.40
N ILE A 53 -8.15 -4.65 -4.30
CA ILE A 53 -7.00 -4.51 -3.41
C ILE A 53 -6.15 -3.31 -3.82
N LEU A 54 -5.90 -3.13 -5.13
CA LEU A 54 -5.12 -2.01 -5.64
C LEU A 54 -5.82 -0.67 -5.38
N ASN A 55 -7.13 -0.58 -5.61
CA ASN A 55 -7.91 0.62 -5.28
C ASN A 55 -7.83 0.96 -3.79
N LYS A 56 -7.93 -0.06 -2.92
CA LYS A 56 -7.77 0.13 -1.47
C LYS A 56 -6.38 0.65 -1.09
N LEU A 57 -5.32 0.09 -1.69
CA LEU A 57 -3.94 0.57 -1.50
C LEU A 57 -3.77 2.02 -1.97
N GLN A 58 -4.26 2.35 -3.16
CA GLN A 58 -4.20 3.70 -3.71
C GLN A 58 -4.93 4.72 -2.82
N GLN A 59 -6.10 4.39 -2.31
CA GLN A 59 -6.83 5.25 -1.37
C GLN A 59 -6.05 5.48 -0.08
N ARG A 60 -5.41 4.44 0.49
CA ARG A 60 -4.57 4.57 1.68
C ARG A 60 -3.36 5.46 1.45
N PHE A 61 -2.68 5.30 0.32
CA PHE A 61 -1.55 6.18 -0.04
C PHE A 61 -1.98 7.62 -0.25
N LYS A 62 -3.08 7.86 -0.97
CA LYS A 62 -3.64 9.21 -1.15
C LYS A 62 -3.99 9.86 0.18
N LYS A 63 -4.64 9.13 1.09
CA LYS A 63 -4.98 9.66 2.43
C LYS A 63 -3.73 10.07 3.21
N ARG A 64 -2.67 9.27 3.13
CA ARG A 64 -1.40 9.51 3.83
C ARG A 64 -0.56 10.63 3.22
N LEU A 65 -0.57 10.76 1.89
CA LEU A 65 0.09 11.86 1.17
C LEU A 65 -0.70 13.18 1.31
N GLY A 66 -2.04 13.09 1.43
CA GLY A 66 -2.93 14.24 1.57
C GLY A 66 -2.95 14.88 2.96
N SER A 67 -2.50 14.19 4.01
CA SER A 67 -2.27 14.77 5.35
C SER A 67 -1.12 15.79 5.40
N LYS A 68 -0.51 16.16 4.27
CA LYS A 68 0.51 17.21 4.16
C LYS A 68 -0.04 18.65 4.08
N CYS A 69 -1.34 18.85 4.20
CA CYS A 69 -1.94 20.18 4.37
C CYS A 69 -2.93 20.12 5.53
N ASP A 70 -2.46 20.39 6.74
CA ASP A 70 -3.16 21.10 7.82
C ASP A 70 -2.10 21.81 8.67
#